data_AF-A0AB33IP00-F1
#
_entry.id   AF-A0AB33IP00-F1
#
_cell.length_a   1.000
_cell.length_b   1.000
_cell.length_c   1.000
_cell.angle_alpha   90.00
_cell.angle_beta   90.00
_cell.angle_gamma   90.00
#
_symmetry.space_group_name_H-M   'P 1'
#
loop_
_entity.id
_entity.type
_entity.pdbx_description
1 polymer ?
#
loop_
_entity_poly.entity_id
_entity_poly.type
_entity_poly.pdbx_seq_one_letter_code
_entity_poly.pdbx_strand_id
1 'polypeptide(L)'
;MDLHLHSEDYSVRDSAEHMAEVMSRYAGAAQANYDKESGMLKNLITDLRATTMATHVTKLIATPYIDRLERANDAFDQLYRSRLKTAIPSGTYDVKALRAATDKALNAVVRRMDSLDDLEPSAPLAALIIQYNVLVGKQRTTLARRAAANKAAREKKEGKGSVGKGKKEDKGNAHAEELARLKTMIAEYEQSSHFTPGIVQFTGLAAGKDATRAYQVYLSDQPTDLFWLTVKDGKLTEIVFKVQPGEPGGLATEKIK
;
A
#
# COMPACT_ATOMS: atom_id res chain seq x y z
N MET A 1 18.51 6.97 -33.84
CA MET A 1 19.98 6.89 -34.07
C MET A 1 20.06 6.72 -35.58
N ASP A 2 20.06 7.85 -36.28
CA ASP A 2 19.66 7.93 -37.69
C ASP A 2 20.89 7.86 -38.60
N LEU A 3 21.74 6.86 -38.34
CA LEU A 3 22.98 6.69 -39.09
C LEU A 3 22.74 6.13 -40.51
N HIS A 4 21.55 5.57 -40.77
CA HIS A 4 21.20 4.84 -42.00
C HIS A 4 20.54 5.73 -43.08
N LEU A 5 19.94 6.86 -42.69
CA LEU A 5 19.32 7.83 -43.61
C LEU A 5 20.33 8.56 -44.51
N HIS A 6 21.63 8.38 -44.26
CA HIS A 6 22.71 9.13 -44.90
C HIS A 6 23.65 8.27 -45.78
N SER A 7 23.41 6.95 -45.96
CA SER A 7 24.26 6.11 -46.84
C SER A 7 24.01 6.41 -48.31
N GLU A 8 25.01 6.64 -49.15
CA GLU A 8 24.83 6.87 -50.60
C GLU A 8 24.40 5.61 -51.38
N ASP A 9 24.50 4.42 -50.76
CA ASP A 9 24.12 3.14 -51.36
C ASP A 9 22.62 2.84 -51.12
N TYR A 10 21.82 2.94 -52.18
CA TYR A 10 20.38 2.66 -52.17
C TYR A 10 20.05 1.29 -51.56
N SER A 11 20.88 0.27 -51.83
CA SER A 11 20.63 -1.10 -51.34
C SER A 11 20.84 -1.26 -49.82
N VAL A 12 21.67 -0.40 -49.22
CA VAL A 12 21.86 -0.33 -47.77
C VAL A 12 20.68 0.36 -47.11
N ARG A 13 20.14 1.42 -47.73
CA ARG A 13 18.93 2.11 -47.25
C ARG A 13 17.72 1.18 -47.26
N ASP A 14 17.48 0.50 -48.38
CA ASP A 14 16.38 -0.46 -48.56
C ASP A 14 16.44 -1.58 -47.50
N SER A 15 17.63 -2.16 -47.28
CA SER A 15 17.81 -3.17 -46.24
C SER A 15 17.58 -2.63 -44.82
N ALA A 16 17.97 -1.37 -44.55
CA ALA A 16 17.74 -0.72 -43.27
C ALA A 16 16.26 -0.40 -43.03
N GLU A 17 15.52 -0.01 -44.07
CA GLU A 17 14.07 0.20 -43.99
C GLU A 17 13.34 -1.09 -43.63
N HIS A 18 13.66 -2.21 -44.30
CA HIS A 18 13.10 -3.52 -43.96
C HIS A 18 13.43 -3.96 -42.53
N MET A 19 14.67 -3.77 -42.07
CA MET A 19 15.05 -4.10 -40.70
C MET A 19 14.35 -3.18 -39.68
N ALA A 20 14.19 -1.90 -39.99
CA ALA A 20 13.45 -0.95 -39.15
C ALA A 20 11.96 -1.31 -39.05
N GLU A 21 11.35 -1.78 -40.15
CA GLU A 21 9.98 -2.26 -40.15
C GLU A 21 9.81 -3.43 -39.18
N VAL A 22 10.69 -4.44 -39.25
CA VAL A 22 10.68 -5.58 -38.32
C VAL A 22 10.84 -5.11 -36.87
N MET A 23 11.81 -4.22 -36.59
CA MET A 23 12.04 -3.68 -35.25
C MET A 23 10.84 -2.88 -34.72
N SER A 24 10.11 -2.17 -35.59
CA SER A 24 8.95 -1.35 -35.21
C SER A 24 7.81 -2.17 -34.60
N ARG A 25 7.63 -3.43 -35.03
CA ARG A 25 6.62 -4.36 -34.50
C ARG A 25 6.85 -4.72 -33.03
N TYR A 26 8.10 -4.57 -32.57
CA TYR A 26 8.55 -4.84 -31.21
C TYR A 26 8.90 -3.56 -30.45
N ALA A 27 8.35 -2.42 -30.87
CA ALA A 27 8.46 -1.17 -30.13
C ALA A 27 7.94 -1.34 -28.69
N GLY A 28 8.67 -0.81 -27.72
CA GLY A 28 8.30 -0.91 -26.31
C GLY A 28 8.89 -2.10 -25.55
N ALA A 29 9.69 -2.97 -26.21
CA ALA A 29 10.28 -4.13 -25.56
C ALA A 29 11.07 -3.76 -24.29
N ALA A 30 11.91 -2.73 -24.36
CA ALA A 30 12.72 -2.25 -23.24
C ALA A 30 11.92 -1.62 -22.08
N GLN A 31 10.65 -1.29 -22.30
CA GLN A 31 9.75 -0.72 -21.29
C GLN A 31 8.80 -1.77 -20.70
N ALA A 32 8.78 -2.98 -21.27
CA ALA A 32 7.95 -4.07 -20.78
C ALA A 32 8.48 -4.66 -19.48
N ASN A 33 7.65 -5.47 -18.81
CA ASN A 33 8.15 -6.28 -17.70
C ASN A 33 9.09 -7.38 -18.22
N TYR A 34 9.94 -7.92 -17.35
CA TYR A 34 11.01 -8.84 -17.73
C TYR A 34 10.56 -10.07 -18.53
N ASP A 35 9.40 -10.67 -18.19
CA ASP A 35 8.86 -11.80 -18.94
C ASP A 35 8.44 -11.41 -20.35
N LYS A 36 7.72 -10.28 -20.47
CA LYS A 36 7.20 -9.78 -21.74
C LYS A 36 8.33 -9.25 -22.63
N GLU A 37 9.30 -8.53 -22.07
CA GLU A 37 10.51 -8.09 -22.76
C GLU A 37 11.26 -9.31 -23.33
N SER A 38 11.50 -10.32 -22.49
CA SER A 38 12.22 -11.52 -22.92
C SER A 38 11.50 -12.28 -24.05
N GLY A 39 10.16 -12.33 -24.01
CA GLY A 39 9.35 -12.90 -25.08
C GLY A 39 9.37 -12.07 -26.36
N MET A 40 9.25 -10.75 -26.26
CA MET A 40 9.34 -9.83 -27.39
C MET A 40 10.70 -9.92 -28.10
N LEU A 41 11.79 -10.00 -27.34
CA LEU A 41 13.14 -10.16 -27.90
C LEU A 41 13.30 -11.49 -28.65
N LYS A 42 12.74 -12.61 -28.13
CA LYS A 42 12.75 -13.90 -28.85
C LYS A 42 12.02 -13.83 -30.18
N ASN A 43 10.85 -13.20 -30.19
CA ASN A 43 10.06 -13.04 -31.41
C ASN A 43 10.77 -12.11 -32.42
N LEU A 44 11.36 -11.00 -31.95
CA LEU A 44 12.17 -10.10 -32.77
C LEU A 44 13.36 -10.84 -33.42
N ILE A 45 14.11 -11.63 -32.63
CA ILE A 45 15.23 -12.43 -33.16
C ILE A 45 14.74 -13.45 -34.19
N THR A 46 13.59 -14.08 -33.95
CA THR A 46 12.99 -15.05 -34.87
C THR A 46 12.65 -14.38 -36.20
N ASP A 47 12.01 -13.21 -36.17
CA ASP A 47 11.64 -12.46 -37.38
C ASP A 47 12.87 -11.95 -38.14
N LEU A 48 13.91 -11.48 -37.43
CA LEU A 48 15.17 -11.07 -38.05
C LEU A 48 15.94 -12.24 -38.66
N ARG A 49 15.78 -13.46 -38.14
CA ARG A 49 16.37 -14.69 -38.69
C ARG A 49 15.49 -15.38 -39.74
N ALA A 50 14.31 -14.85 -40.03
CA ALA A 50 13.46 -15.37 -41.09
C ALA A 50 14.21 -15.36 -42.43
N THR A 51 13.95 -16.35 -43.29
CA THR A 51 14.60 -16.47 -44.60
C THR A 51 14.37 -15.23 -45.47
N THR A 52 13.24 -14.56 -45.29
CA THR A 52 12.88 -13.29 -45.96
C THR A 52 13.79 -12.13 -45.57
N MET A 53 14.43 -12.16 -44.39
CA MET A 53 15.32 -11.10 -43.89
C MET A 53 16.81 -11.42 -44.06
N ALA A 54 17.16 -12.63 -44.49
CA ALA A 54 18.55 -13.11 -44.52
C ALA A 54 19.48 -12.25 -45.41
N THR A 55 18.99 -11.80 -46.57
CA THR A 55 19.72 -10.92 -47.48
C THR A 55 19.99 -9.55 -46.85
N HIS A 56 18.98 -8.95 -46.22
CA HIS A 56 19.07 -7.65 -45.56
C HIS A 56 20.00 -7.70 -44.32
N VAL A 57 19.88 -8.75 -43.50
CA VAL A 57 20.76 -8.96 -42.34
C VAL A 57 22.22 -9.12 -42.76
N THR A 58 22.47 -9.84 -43.85
CA THR A 58 23.83 -10.00 -44.40
C THR A 58 24.36 -8.67 -44.94
N LYS A 59 23.56 -7.94 -45.72
CA LYS A 59 23.94 -6.64 -46.30
C LYS A 59 24.27 -5.60 -45.23
N LEU A 60 23.57 -5.63 -44.09
CA LEU A 60 23.81 -4.74 -42.94
C LEU A 60 24.84 -5.28 -41.95
N ILE A 61 25.38 -6.49 -42.17
CA ILE A 61 26.31 -7.15 -41.24
C ILE A 61 25.71 -7.22 -39.81
N ALA A 62 24.40 -7.49 -39.74
CA ALA A 62 23.63 -7.43 -38.50
C ALA A 62 23.71 -8.73 -37.67
N THR A 63 24.13 -9.85 -38.28
CA THR A 63 24.27 -11.17 -37.65
C THR A 63 24.94 -11.14 -36.26
N PRO A 64 26.15 -10.54 -36.06
CA PRO A 64 26.79 -10.56 -34.75
C PRO A 64 25.99 -9.83 -33.66
N TYR A 65 25.17 -8.85 -34.03
CA TYR A 65 24.33 -8.12 -33.08
C TYR A 65 23.09 -8.94 -32.70
N ILE A 66 22.48 -9.64 -33.66
CA ILE A 66 21.36 -10.55 -33.42
C ILE A 66 21.81 -11.69 -32.49
N ASP A 67 22.97 -12.29 -32.77
CA ASP A 67 23.54 -13.37 -31.94
C ASP A 67 23.87 -12.90 -30.52
N ARG A 68 24.38 -11.67 -30.38
CA ARG A 68 24.65 -11.08 -29.06
C ARG A 68 23.35 -10.84 -28.29
N LEU A 69 22.31 -10.37 -28.97
CA LEU A 69 21.00 -10.12 -28.36
C LEU A 69 20.35 -11.42 -27.88
N GLU A 70 20.39 -12.47 -28.71
CA GLU A 70 19.89 -13.80 -28.36
C GLU A 70 20.58 -14.34 -27.11
N ARG A 71 21.92 -14.36 -27.12
CA ARG A 71 22.71 -14.85 -25.99
C ARG A 71 22.43 -14.09 -24.69
N ALA A 72 22.29 -12.76 -24.78
CA ALA A 72 21.99 -11.92 -23.62
C ALA A 72 20.58 -12.20 -23.07
N ASN A 73 19.60 -12.33 -23.96
CA ASN A 73 18.21 -12.60 -23.59
C ASN A 73 18.06 -14.00 -22.96
N ASP A 74 18.69 -15.01 -23.52
CA ASP A 74 18.64 -16.38 -22.97
C ASP A 74 19.34 -16.48 -21.61
N ALA A 75 20.51 -15.84 -21.45
CA ALA A 75 21.19 -15.79 -20.17
C ALA A 75 20.34 -15.09 -19.09
N PHE A 76 19.66 -14.01 -19.46
CA PHE A 76 18.74 -13.31 -18.57
C PHE A 76 17.53 -14.16 -18.19
N ASP A 77 16.81 -14.72 -19.17
CA ASP A 77 15.60 -15.55 -18.93
C ASP A 77 15.92 -16.76 -18.05
N GLN A 78 17.08 -17.40 -18.24
CA GLN A 78 17.56 -18.48 -17.37
C GLN A 78 17.79 -18.02 -15.93
N LEU A 79 18.47 -16.89 -15.72
CA LEU A 79 18.72 -16.33 -14.38
C LEU A 79 17.44 -15.84 -13.71
N TYR A 80 16.52 -15.27 -14.48
CA TYR A 80 15.23 -14.79 -13.97
C TYR A 80 14.38 -15.97 -13.47
N ARG A 81 14.28 -17.04 -14.27
CA ARG A 81 13.56 -18.26 -13.91
C ARG A 81 14.21 -19.01 -12.75
N SER A 82 15.54 -19.06 -12.69
CA SER A 82 16.24 -19.70 -11.56
C SER A 82 15.96 -18.96 -10.25
N ARG A 83 15.99 -17.62 -10.27
CA ARG A 83 15.60 -16.79 -9.13
C ARG A 83 14.16 -17.05 -8.68
N LEU A 84 13.22 -17.14 -9.61
CA LEU A 84 11.82 -17.49 -9.32
C LEU A 84 11.69 -18.88 -8.67
N LYS A 85 12.45 -19.87 -9.14
CA LYS A 85 12.47 -21.23 -8.54
C LYS A 85 13.11 -21.27 -7.16
N THR A 86 14.18 -20.49 -6.94
CA THR A 86 14.90 -20.43 -5.64
C THR A 86 14.28 -19.46 -4.64
N ALA A 87 13.34 -18.61 -5.07
CA ALA A 87 12.54 -17.81 -4.17
C ALA A 87 11.72 -18.78 -3.33
N ILE A 88 12.26 -19.11 -2.15
CA ILE A 88 11.62 -19.98 -1.15
C ILE A 88 10.18 -19.47 -0.99
N PRO A 89 9.16 -20.30 -1.22
CA PRO A 89 7.78 -19.89 -1.01
C PRO A 89 7.64 -19.28 0.37
N SER A 90 7.16 -18.04 0.45
CA SER A 90 6.86 -17.38 1.71
C SER A 90 5.98 -18.31 2.55
N GLY A 91 6.53 -18.91 3.61
CA GLY A 91 5.82 -19.88 4.47
C GLY A 91 6.44 -21.26 4.63
N THR A 92 7.59 -21.59 4.02
CA THR A 92 8.26 -22.90 4.25
C THR A 92 8.66 -23.14 5.71
N TYR A 93 8.88 -22.06 6.46
CA TYR A 93 9.11 -22.13 7.90
C TYR A 93 7.85 -21.63 8.61
N ASP A 94 7.37 -22.41 9.58
CA ASP A 94 6.40 -21.90 10.55
C ASP A 94 7.12 -20.90 11.48
N VAL A 95 7.22 -19.66 11.00
CA VAL A 95 7.87 -18.57 11.72
C VAL A 95 7.17 -18.30 13.05
N LYS A 96 5.88 -18.64 13.18
CA LYS A 96 5.16 -18.50 14.45
C LYS A 96 5.66 -19.54 15.46
N ALA A 97 5.81 -20.80 15.05
CA ALA A 97 6.37 -21.85 15.90
C ALA A 97 7.83 -21.54 16.28
N LEU A 98 8.65 -21.11 15.33
CA LEU A 98 10.05 -20.72 15.58
C LEU A 98 10.16 -19.55 16.57
N ARG A 99 9.31 -18.52 16.44
CA ARG A 99 9.25 -17.42 17.41
C ARG A 99 8.83 -17.91 18.78
N ALA A 100 7.77 -18.72 18.87
CA ALA A 100 7.30 -19.25 20.15
C ALA A 100 8.38 -20.09 20.87
N ALA A 101 9.13 -20.91 20.13
CA ALA A 101 10.25 -21.68 20.68
C ALA A 101 11.38 -20.77 21.19
N THR A 102 11.70 -19.71 20.44
CA THR A 102 12.72 -18.72 20.82
C THR A 102 12.31 -17.93 22.07
N ASP A 103 11.08 -17.43 22.10
CA ASP A 103 10.52 -16.69 23.23
C ASP A 103 10.47 -17.55 24.49
N LYS A 104 10.11 -18.84 24.36
CA LYS A 104 10.14 -19.80 25.47
C LYS A 104 11.55 -19.98 26.04
N ALA A 105 12.56 -20.12 25.19
CA ALA A 105 13.95 -20.26 25.62
C ALA A 105 14.46 -18.98 26.30
N LEU A 106 14.18 -17.81 25.73
CA LEU A 106 14.55 -16.51 26.31
C LEU A 106 13.88 -16.29 27.68
N ASN A 107 12.58 -16.56 27.81
CA ASN A 107 11.87 -16.42 29.09
C ASN A 107 12.43 -17.37 30.17
N ALA A 108 12.88 -18.56 29.79
CA ALA A 108 13.52 -19.48 30.74
C ALA A 108 14.87 -18.95 31.24
N VAL A 109 15.65 -18.27 30.39
CA VAL A 109 16.91 -17.61 30.79
C VAL A 109 16.62 -16.45 31.72
N VAL A 110 15.69 -15.56 31.37
CA VAL A 110 15.31 -14.41 32.22
C VAL A 110 14.85 -14.89 33.60
N ARG A 111 13.97 -15.90 33.66
CA ARG A 111 13.51 -16.45 34.94
C ARG A 111 14.64 -17.00 35.80
N ARG A 112 15.64 -17.67 35.19
CA ARG A 112 16.82 -18.18 35.90
C ARG A 112 17.71 -17.05 36.40
N MET A 113 17.87 -15.97 35.61
CA MET A 113 18.60 -14.78 36.05
C MET A 113 17.92 -14.12 37.23
N ASP A 114 16.60 -13.91 37.18
CA ASP A 114 15.83 -13.33 38.29
C ASP A 114 15.93 -14.21 39.55
N SER A 115 15.77 -15.53 39.40
CA SER A 115 15.89 -16.46 40.53
C SER A 115 17.29 -16.47 41.14
N LEU A 116 18.34 -16.28 40.31
CA LEU A 116 19.72 -16.21 40.79
C LEU A 116 20.01 -14.87 41.48
N ASP A 117 19.44 -13.78 40.99
CA ASP A 117 19.56 -12.45 41.61
C ASP A 117 18.89 -12.43 42.99
N ASP A 118 17.75 -13.10 43.13
CA ASP A 118 17.04 -13.26 44.40
C ASP A 118 17.79 -14.14 45.42
N LEU A 119 18.40 -15.25 44.97
CA LEU A 119 19.03 -16.25 45.85
C LEU A 119 20.49 -15.95 46.19
N GLU A 120 21.25 -15.46 45.21
CA GLU A 120 22.70 -15.21 45.32
C GLU A 120 23.06 -13.93 44.54
N PRO A 121 22.71 -12.75 45.09
CA PRO A 121 22.98 -11.49 44.42
C PRO A 121 24.48 -11.29 44.22
N SER A 122 24.89 -10.98 43.00
CA SER A 122 26.29 -10.73 42.65
C SER A 122 26.45 -9.49 41.77
N ALA A 123 27.53 -8.74 41.98
CA ALA A 123 27.80 -7.53 41.20
C ALA A 123 27.85 -7.77 39.67
N PRO A 124 28.42 -8.88 39.16
CA PRO A 124 28.37 -9.18 37.72
C PRO A 124 26.95 -9.44 37.19
N LEU A 125 26.09 -10.11 37.97
CA LEU A 125 24.70 -10.38 37.58
C LEU A 125 23.87 -9.08 37.54
N ALA A 126 24.01 -8.23 38.56
CA ALA A 126 23.36 -6.92 38.57
C ALA A 126 23.79 -6.04 37.37
N ALA A 127 25.08 -6.05 37.03
CA ALA A 127 25.58 -5.35 35.84
C ALA A 127 24.97 -5.90 34.54
N LEU A 128 24.83 -7.23 34.42
CA LEU A 128 24.19 -7.88 33.28
C LEU A 128 22.70 -7.51 33.17
N ILE A 129 21.96 -7.48 34.28
CA ILE A 129 20.55 -7.06 34.34
C ILE A 129 20.40 -5.61 33.85
N ILE A 130 21.26 -4.69 34.33
CA ILE A 130 21.25 -3.29 33.89
C ILE A 130 21.49 -3.19 32.38
N GLN A 131 22.51 -3.88 31.86
CA GLN A 131 22.82 -3.89 30.42
C GLN A 131 21.66 -4.43 29.58
N TYR A 132 21.03 -5.52 30.03
CA TYR A 132 19.89 -6.10 29.34
C TYR A 132 18.69 -5.16 29.32
N ASN A 133 18.39 -4.50 30.45
CA ASN A 133 17.30 -3.52 30.52
C ASN A 133 17.52 -2.33 29.58
N VAL A 134 18.75 -1.83 29.48
CA VAL A 134 19.11 -0.78 28.50
C VAL A 134 18.90 -1.27 27.06
N LEU A 135 19.31 -2.50 26.74
CA LEU A 135 19.13 -3.09 25.42
C LEU A 135 17.64 -3.24 25.06
N VAL A 136 16.83 -3.76 25.99
CA VAL A 136 15.37 -3.90 25.81
C VAL A 136 14.72 -2.53 25.61
N GLY A 137 15.12 -1.52 26.38
CA GLY A 137 14.64 -0.13 26.21
C GLY A 137 14.95 0.43 24.82
N LYS A 138 16.19 0.25 24.33
CA LYS A 138 16.59 0.66 22.97
C LYS A 138 15.76 -0.06 21.90
N GLN A 139 15.55 -1.37 22.06
CA GLN A 139 14.79 -2.16 21.10
C GLN A 139 13.31 -1.74 21.06
N ARG A 140 12.68 -1.52 22.22
CA ARG A 140 11.31 -0.99 22.33
C ARG A 140 11.19 0.37 21.63
N THR A 141 12.17 1.25 21.82
CA THR A 141 12.20 2.57 21.17
C THR A 141 12.28 2.45 19.65
N THR A 142 13.14 1.58 19.13
CA THR A 142 13.25 1.31 17.70
C THR A 142 11.96 0.72 17.13
N LEU A 143 11.34 -0.24 17.82
CA LEU A 143 10.06 -0.83 17.40
C LEU A 143 8.93 0.20 17.41
N ALA A 144 8.85 1.05 18.43
CA ALA A 144 7.87 2.14 18.49
C ALA A 144 8.06 3.12 17.32
N ARG A 145 9.31 3.49 17.00
CA ARG A 145 9.62 4.33 15.82
C ARG A 145 9.18 3.67 14.52
N ARG A 146 9.42 2.37 14.36
CA ARG A 146 8.97 1.60 13.19
C ARG A 146 7.45 1.51 13.11
N ALA A 147 6.77 1.27 14.23
CA ALA A 147 5.31 1.24 14.29
C ALA A 147 4.72 2.59 13.89
N ALA A 148 5.28 3.70 14.39
CA ALA A 148 4.87 5.05 14.01
C ALA A 148 5.12 5.34 12.52
N ALA A 149 6.30 4.96 11.99
CA ALA A 149 6.62 5.13 10.58
C ALA A 149 5.70 4.29 9.66
N ASN A 150 5.41 3.05 10.04
CA ASN A 150 4.50 2.17 9.30
C ASN A 150 3.06 2.69 9.35
N LYS A 151 2.60 3.21 10.50
CA LYS A 151 1.30 3.87 10.63
C LYS A 151 1.22 5.09 9.70
N ALA A 152 2.21 5.98 9.74
CA ALA A 152 2.28 7.15 8.86
C ALA A 152 2.36 6.77 7.38
N ALA A 153 3.08 5.70 7.02
CA ALA A 153 3.14 5.18 5.65
C ALA A 153 1.81 4.58 5.21
N ARG A 154 1.10 3.89 6.11
CA ARG A 154 -0.23 3.33 5.87
C ARG A 154 -1.26 4.45 5.70
N GLU A 155 -1.25 5.48 6.53
CA GLU A 155 -2.08 6.68 6.38
C GLU A 155 -1.80 7.41 5.06
N LYS A 156 -0.53 7.51 4.64
CA LYS A 156 -0.16 8.05 3.33
C LYS A 156 -0.61 7.17 2.16
N LYS A 157 -0.60 5.84 2.31
CA LYS A 157 -1.09 4.90 1.28
C LYS A 157 -2.60 4.86 1.21
N GLU A 158 -3.31 4.91 2.33
CA GLU A 158 -4.77 5.07 2.39
C GLU A 158 -5.17 6.43 1.81
N GLY A 159 -4.36 7.48 2.01
CA GLY A 159 -4.51 8.78 1.35
C GLY A 159 -4.19 8.80 -0.16
N LYS A 160 -3.37 7.86 -0.66
CA LYS A 160 -2.93 7.75 -2.07
C LYS A 160 -3.56 6.58 -2.84
N GLY A 161 -4.34 5.71 -2.19
CA GLY A 161 -4.96 4.51 -2.76
C GLY A 161 -6.28 4.75 -3.51
N SER A 162 -6.76 6.00 -3.56
CA SER A 162 -7.79 6.41 -4.52
C SER A 162 -7.12 7.17 -5.67
N VAL A 163 -6.52 6.40 -6.60
CA VAL A 163 -6.30 6.84 -7.99
C VAL A 163 -7.35 6.12 -8.83
N GLY A 164 -8.62 6.37 -8.51
CA GLY A 164 -9.70 6.36 -9.47
C GLY A 164 -9.87 7.79 -9.92
N LYS A 165 -9.73 8.02 -11.23
CA LYS A 165 -9.82 9.31 -11.92
C LYS A 165 -11.13 10.04 -11.55
N GLY A 166 -11.07 10.87 -10.52
CA GLY A 166 -12.14 11.75 -10.07
C GLY A 166 -11.51 12.85 -9.22
N LYS A 167 -11.73 14.11 -9.60
CA LYS A 167 -11.24 15.31 -8.92
C LYS A 167 -11.29 15.15 -7.40
N LYS A 168 -10.14 15.20 -6.75
CA LYS A 168 -10.02 15.32 -5.29
C LYS A 168 -10.09 16.82 -4.95
N GLU A 169 -11.27 17.40 -5.09
CA GLU A 169 -11.60 18.73 -4.54
C GLU A 169 -12.02 18.53 -3.06
N ASP A 170 -11.41 19.32 -2.16
CA ASP A 170 -11.97 19.87 -0.91
C ASP A 170 -12.66 19.01 0.17
N LYS A 171 -12.43 17.70 0.29
CA LYS A 171 -13.02 16.93 1.43
C LYS A 171 -12.55 17.36 2.83
N GLY A 172 -11.33 17.90 2.95
CA GLY A 172 -10.82 18.41 4.23
C GLY A 172 -11.48 19.72 4.67
N ASN A 173 -11.82 20.58 3.71
CA ASN A 173 -12.58 21.81 3.98
C ASN A 173 -14.07 21.49 4.21
N ALA A 174 -14.64 20.56 3.44
CA ALA A 174 -16.03 20.15 3.56
C ALA A 174 -16.38 19.54 4.95
N HIS A 175 -15.52 18.70 5.52
CA HIS A 175 -15.74 18.18 6.89
C HIS A 175 -15.61 19.27 7.96
N ALA A 176 -14.70 20.23 7.79
CA ALA A 176 -14.56 21.36 8.71
C ALA A 176 -15.82 22.26 8.68
N GLU A 177 -16.33 22.56 7.49
CA GLU A 177 -17.58 23.31 7.30
C GLU A 177 -18.80 22.54 7.84
N GLU A 178 -18.85 21.21 7.64
CA GLU A 178 -19.90 20.33 8.16
C GLU A 178 -19.89 20.28 9.69
N LEU A 179 -18.72 20.15 10.32
CA LEU A 179 -18.56 20.19 11.78
C LEU A 179 -18.99 21.55 12.37
N ALA A 180 -18.66 22.66 11.68
CA ALA A 180 -19.09 23.98 12.10
C ALA A 180 -20.62 24.13 12.07
N ARG A 181 -21.26 23.64 11.00
CA ARG A 181 -22.73 23.60 10.89
C ARG A 181 -23.35 22.70 11.94
N LEU A 182 -22.81 21.50 12.13
CA LEU A 182 -23.30 20.54 13.12
C LEU A 182 -23.25 21.12 14.54
N LYS A 183 -22.16 21.83 14.89
CA LYS A 183 -22.05 22.48 16.20
C LYS A 183 -23.17 23.50 16.43
N THR A 184 -23.51 24.31 15.42
CA THR A 184 -24.64 25.24 15.49
C THR A 184 -25.96 24.48 15.64
N MET A 185 -26.18 23.44 14.86
CA MET A 185 -27.43 22.67 14.91
C MET A 185 -27.61 21.89 16.22
N ILE A 186 -26.53 21.40 16.82
CA ILE A 186 -26.57 20.76 18.15
C ILE A 186 -26.98 21.78 19.21
N ALA A 187 -26.42 23.00 19.16
CA ALA A 187 -26.81 24.05 20.10
C ALA A 187 -28.31 24.42 19.96
N GLU A 188 -28.84 24.49 18.74
CA GLU A 188 -30.27 24.72 18.50
C GLU A 188 -31.14 23.54 18.97
N TYR A 189 -30.67 22.30 18.78
CA TYR A 189 -31.34 21.10 19.25
C TYR A 189 -31.41 21.05 20.78
N GLU A 190 -30.32 21.39 21.46
CA GLU A 190 -30.28 21.46 22.93
C GLU A 190 -31.25 22.51 23.46
N GLN A 191 -31.29 23.69 22.84
CA GLN A 191 -32.23 24.75 23.22
C GLN A 191 -33.69 24.35 23.02
N SER A 192 -34.02 23.74 21.87
CA SER A 192 -35.40 23.34 21.54
C SER A 192 -35.90 22.12 22.32
N SER A 193 -34.98 21.24 22.72
CA SER A 193 -35.31 20.03 23.51
C SER A 193 -35.11 20.25 25.02
N HIS A 194 -34.84 21.49 25.45
CA HIS A 194 -34.59 21.88 26.84
C HIS A 194 -33.44 21.12 27.53
N PHE A 195 -32.44 20.70 26.75
CA PHE A 195 -31.21 20.13 27.28
C PHE A 195 -30.27 21.21 27.81
N THR A 196 -29.38 20.82 28.73
CA THR A 196 -28.31 21.72 29.19
C THR A 196 -27.33 21.97 28.04
N PRO A 197 -26.94 23.21 27.74
CA PRO A 197 -26.00 23.49 26.66
C PRO A 197 -24.69 22.71 26.80
N GLY A 198 -24.27 22.04 25.73
CA GLY A 198 -23.07 21.20 25.68
C GLY A 198 -23.23 19.80 26.27
N ILE A 199 -24.43 19.38 26.64
CA ILE A 199 -24.67 18.00 27.09
C ILE A 199 -24.66 17.02 25.91
N VAL A 200 -25.11 17.43 24.72
CA VAL A 200 -25.13 16.58 23.52
C VAL A 200 -23.77 16.62 22.84
N GLN A 201 -23.13 15.46 22.74
CA GLN A 201 -21.77 15.31 22.22
C GLN A 201 -21.77 14.46 20.94
N PHE A 202 -21.09 14.94 19.91
CA PHE A 202 -20.94 14.22 18.64
C PHE A 202 -19.81 13.18 18.72
N THR A 203 -20.10 11.95 18.30
CA THR A 203 -19.13 10.83 18.33
C THR A 203 -18.08 10.87 17.23
N GLY A 204 -18.27 11.72 16.21
CA GLY A 204 -17.47 11.71 14.99
C GLY A 204 -18.00 10.77 13.90
N LEU A 205 -19.11 10.06 14.16
CA LEU A 205 -19.73 9.15 13.20
C LEU A 205 -20.96 9.77 12.54
N ALA A 206 -20.95 9.82 11.22
CA ALA A 206 -22.10 10.20 10.40
C ALA A 206 -22.52 9.04 9.50
N ALA A 207 -23.78 9.04 9.08
CA ALA A 207 -24.35 8.05 8.20
C ALA A 207 -25.19 8.70 7.10
N GLY A 208 -25.24 8.06 5.94
CA GLY A 208 -26.03 8.54 4.81
C GLY A 208 -25.45 9.80 4.15
N LYS A 209 -26.20 10.35 3.18
CA LYS A 209 -25.81 11.53 2.39
C LYS A 209 -26.98 12.49 2.24
N ASP A 210 -26.67 13.77 2.11
CA ASP A 210 -27.61 14.85 1.80
C ASP A 210 -28.88 14.79 2.68
N ALA A 211 -30.05 14.54 2.09
CA ALA A 211 -31.34 14.49 2.78
C ALA A 211 -31.49 13.32 3.77
N THR A 212 -30.56 12.35 3.77
CA THR A 212 -30.53 11.20 4.68
C THR A 212 -29.38 11.26 5.68
N ARG A 213 -28.75 12.44 5.81
CA ARG A 213 -27.59 12.64 6.66
C ARG A 213 -27.98 12.57 8.13
N ALA A 214 -27.38 11.61 8.84
CA ALA A 214 -27.56 11.42 10.27
C ALA A 214 -26.22 11.45 11.01
N TYR A 215 -26.24 11.92 12.25
CA TYR A 215 -25.08 12.08 13.14
C TYR A 215 -25.31 11.32 14.43
N GLN A 216 -24.34 10.49 14.82
CA GLN A 216 -24.42 9.77 16.08
C GLN A 216 -23.92 10.64 17.22
N VAL A 217 -24.76 10.80 18.23
CA VAL A 217 -24.49 11.63 19.41
C VAL A 217 -24.73 10.82 20.69
N TYR A 218 -24.30 11.39 21.81
CA TYR A 218 -24.56 10.90 23.16
C TYR A 218 -24.77 12.07 24.11
N LEU A 219 -25.39 11.83 25.26
CA LEU A 219 -25.43 12.81 26.34
C LEU A 219 -24.20 12.64 27.24
N SER A 220 -23.52 13.72 27.61
CA SER A 220 -22.26 13.66 28.35
C SER A 220 -22.36 13.01 29.73
N ASP A 221 -23.55 13.00 30.31
CA ASP A 221 -23.91 12.28 31.54
C ASP A 221 -24.30 10.81 31.31
N GLN A 222 -24.64 10.42 30.06
CA GLN A 222 -24.96 9.06 29.62
C GLN A 222 -24.14 8.67 28.37
N PRO A 223 -22.81 8.56 28.47
CA PRO A 223 -21.93 8.39 27.30
C PRO A 223 -22.06 7.04 26.58
N THR A 224 -22.72 6.06 27.20
CA THR A 224 -23.00 4.75 26.61
C THR A 224 -24.33 4.72 25.86
N ASP A 225 -25.20 5.72 26.05
CA ASP A 225 -26.48 5.82 25.38
C ASP A 225 -26.31 6.59 24.06
N LEU A 226 -26.14 5.83 22.98
CA LEU A 226 -25.87 6.35 21.65
C LEU A 226 -27.17 6.42 20.85
N PHE A 227 -27.45 7.58 20.28
CA PHE A 227 -28.61 7.77 19.41
C PHE A 227 -28.22 8.60 18.18
N TRP A 228 -29.12 8.64 17.20
CA TRP A 228 -28.88 9.30 15.93
C TRP A 228 -29.83 10.49 15.75
N LEU A 229 -29.26 11.61 15.32
CA LEU A 229 -30.00 12.80 14.92
C LEU A 229 -29.88 12.97 13.40
N THR A 230 -30.99 13.20 12.72
CA THR A 230 -31.02 13.49 11.28
C THR A 230 -31.26 14.97 11.02
N VAL A 231 -30.72 15.48 9.90
CA VAL A 231 -31.05 16.83 9.42
C VAL A 231 -32.39 16.80 8.70
N LYS A 232 -33.36 17.55 9.20
CA LYS A 232 -34.64 17.79 8.54
C LYS A 232 -34.95 19.28 8.57
N ASP A 233 -35.17 19.86 7.39
CA ASP A 233 -35.44 21.30 7.23
C ASP A 233 -34.40 22.21 7.91
N GLY A 234 -33.13 21.78 7.90
CA GLY A 234 -32.02 22.52 8.52
C GLY A 234 -31.89 22.37 10.04
N LYS A 235 -32.72 21.54 10.68
CA LYS A 235 -32.70 21.28 12.13
C LYS A 235 -32.41 19.81 12.42
N LEU A 236 -31.84 19.53 13.60
CA LEU A 236 -31.66 18.15 14.06
C LEU A 236 -32.95 17.64 14.68
N THR A 237 -33.34 16.44 14.27
CA THR A 237 -34.45 15.70 14.86
C THR A 237 -34.02 14.28 15.16
N GLU A 238 -34.50 13.73 16.27
CA GLU A 238 -34.24 12.34 16.63
C GLU A 238 -34.88 11.39 15.62
N ILE A 239 -34.14 10.35 15.26
CA ILE A 239 -34.63 9.30 14.38
C ILE A 239 -34.30 7.93 14.96
N VAL A 240 -35.30 7.06 14.99
CA VAL A 240 -35.12 5.65 15.27
C VAL A 240 -35.05 4.90 13.94
N PHE A 241 -33.90 4.29 13.66
CA PHE A 241 -33.72 3.51 12.45
C PHE A 241 -34.31 2.11 12.60
N LYS A 242 -34.96 1.61 11.52
CA LYS A 242 -35.42 0.21 11.45
C LYS A 242 -34.25 -0.79 11.39
N VAL A 243 -33.15 -0.39 10.77
CA VAL A 243 -31.87 -1.10 10.71
C VAL A 243 -30.78 -0.08 11.02
N GLN A 244 -29.96 -0.34 12.03
CA GLN A 244 -29.02 0.67 12.51
C GLN A 244 -27.97 1.01 11.43
N PRO A 245 -27.53 2.28 11.34
CA PRO A 245 -26.40 2.62 10.48
C PRO A 245 -25.16 1.79 10.83
N GLY A 246 -24.53 1.20 9.81
CA GLY A 246 -23.40 0.28 9.97
C GLY A 246 -23.77 -1.21 10.07
N GLU A 247 -25.06 -1.55 10.20
CA GLU A 247 -25.54 -2.93 10.11
C GLU A 247 -25.89 -3.34 8.67
N PRO A 248 -25.91 -4.66 8.34
CA PRO A 248 -26.31 -5.14 7.02
C PRO A 248 -27.70 -4.65 6.62
N GLY A 249 -27.78 -3.84 5.56
CA GLY A 249 -29.02 -3.20 5.09
C GLY A 249 -29.31 -1.81 5.68
N GLY A 250 -28.48 -1.32 6.59
CA GLY A 250 -28.52 0.04 7.14
C GLY A 250 -27.72 1.06 6.32
N LEU A 251 -27.78 2.33 6.72
CA LEU A 251 -27.00 3.40 6.08
C LEU A 251 -25.49 3.17 6.29
N ALA A 252 -24.70 3.46 5.24
CA ALA A 252 -23.24 3.43 5.33
C ALA A 252 -22.74 4.54 6.27
N THR A 253 -21.84 4.18 7.19
CA THR A 253 -21.22 5.10 8.14
C THR A 253 -19.88 5.61 7.64
N GLU A 254 -19.56 6.85 7.96
CA GLU A 254 -18.25 7.44 7.76
C GLU A 254 -17.80 8.24 8.98
N LYS A 255 -16.48 8.39 9.13
CA LYS A 255 -15.89 9.13 10.24
C LYS A 255 -15.55 10.54 9.78
N ILE A 256 -16.19 11.52 10.40
CA ILE A 256 -15.89 12.95 10.25
C ILE A 256 -14.83 13.30 11.31
N LYS A 257 -13.70 13.85 10.87
CA LYS A 257 -12.57 14.25 11.72
C LYS A 257 -12.25 15.72 11.52
#